data_AF-A0A1G1XAQ7-F1
#
_entry.id   AF-A0A1G1XAQ7-F1
#
_cell.length_a   1.000
_cell.length_b   1.000
_cell.length_c   1.000
_cell.angle_alpha   90.00
_cell.angle_beta   90.00
_cell.angle_gamma   90.00
#
_symmetry.space_group_name_H-M   'P 1'
#
loop_
_entity.id
_entity.type
_entity.pdbx_description
1 polymer ?
#
loop_
_entity_poly.entity_id
_entity_poly.type
_entity_poly.pdbx_seq_one_letter_code
_entity_poly.pdbx_strand_id
1 'polypeptide(L)'
;MKKDNQKTVTHAEFHEGMQMIANAFEKVVTKDELKNTLKNYPTKQDLKKALEPYATKADLKEVKIEMKHMVDDAVERIVHENQKMIKPLHERVTRLEQHGHRI
;
A
#
# COMPACT_ATOMS: atom_id res chain seq x y z
N MET A 1 21.39 69.43 -27.85
CA MET A 1 20.12 68.70 -28.10
C MET A 1 20.47 67.32 -28.61
N LYS A 2 20.19 66.26 -27.84
CA LYS A 2 20.44 64.88 -28.27
C LYS A 2 19.33 64.52 -29.26
N LYS A 3 19.69 64.24 -30.52
CA LYS A 3 18.73 63.72 -31.50
C LYS A 3 18.48 62.27 -31.14
N ASP A 4 17.28 61.96 -30.68
CA ASP A 4 16.87 60.60 -30.41
C ASP A 4 16.94 59.80 -31.71
N ASN A 5 17.79 58.78 -31.70
CA ASN A 5 18.11 57.95 -32.84
C ASN A 5 16.97 56.93 -33.03
N GLN A 6 15.81 57.38 -33.52
CA GLN A 6 14.69 56.50 -33.84
C GLN A 6 15.04 55.66 -35.08
N LYS A 7 15.44 54.42 -34.83
CA LYS A 7 15.59 53.40 -35.86
C LYS A 7 14.20 53.10 -36.43
N THR A 8 14.01 53.32 -37.72
CA THR A 8 12.78 52.94 -38.42
C THR A 8 12.77 51.43 -38.64
N VAL A 9 11.72 50.75 -38.18
CA VAL A 9 11.52 49.33 -38.43
C VAL A 9 11.03 49.15 -39.85
N THR A 10 11.72 48.33 -40.63
CA THR A 10 11.32 47.98 -41.98
C THR A 10 10.14 47.01 -41.95
N HIS A 11 9.34 46.99 -43.03
CA HIS A 11 8.25 46.02 -43.16
C HIS A 11 8.75 44.57 -43.05
N ALA A 12 9.96 44.29 -43.52
CA ALA A 12 10.57 42.97 -43.43
C ALA A 12 10.84 42.58 -41.96
N GLU A 13 11.44 43.46 -41.16
CA GLU A 13 11.70 43.23 -39.73
C GLU A 13 10.40 43.06 -38.93
N PHE A 14 9.34 43.80 -39.28
CA PHE A 14 8.02 43.61 -38.66
C PHE A 14 7.40 42.25 -39.01
N HIS A 15 7.50 41.83 -40.28
CA HIS A 15 6.98 40.53 -40.72
C HIS A 15 7.74 39.37 -40.06
N GLU A 16 9.07 39.46 -40.00
CA GLU A 16 9.93 38.48 -39.33
C GLU A 16 9.60 38.37 -37.84
N GLY A 17 9.40 39.50 -37.16
CA GLY A 17 8.97 39.53 -35.76
C GLY A 17 7.60 38.87 -35.54
N MET A 18 6.63 39.13 -36.42
CA MET A 18 5.31 38.49 -36.34
C MET A 18 5.37 36.98 -36.61
N GLN A 19 6.23 36.56 -37.53
CA GLN A 19 6.40 35.15 -37.86
C GLN A 19 7.12 34.38 -36.74
N MET A 20 8.09 35.00 -36.08
CA MET A 20 8.69 34.46 -34.85
C MET A 20 7.66 34.28 -33.73
N ILE A 21 6.78 35.27 -33.54
CA ILE A 21 5.71 35.19 -32.54
C ILE A 21 4.72 34.06 -32.88
N ALA A 22 4.30 33.95 -34.14
CA ALA A 22 3.40 32.89 -34.59
C ALA A 22 4.00 31.49 -34.34
N ASN A 23 5.27 31.29 -34.70
CA ASN A 23 5.98 30.02 -34.47
C ASN A 23 6.16 29.71 -32.98
N ALA A 24 6.27 30.74 -32.12
CA ALA A 24 6.37 30.57 -30.68
C ALA A 24 5.05 30.05 -30.07
N PHE A 25 3.89 30.51 -30.57
CA PHE A 25 2.58 30.07 -30.10
C PHE A 25 2.17 28.68 -30.63
N GLU A 26 2.70 28.25 -31.76
CA GLU A 26 2.40 26.94 -32.37
C GLU A 26 2.79 25.74 -31.48
N LYS A 27 3.76 25.93 -30.57
CA LYS A 27 4.25 24.88 -29.65
C LYS A 27 3.71 24.99 -28.22
N VAL A 28 2.81 25.94 -27.96
CA VAL A 28 2.27 26.15 -26.61
C VAL A 28 1.12 25.19 -26.37
N VAL A 29 1.30 24.27 -25.43
CA VAL A 29 0.21 23.43 -24.94
C VAL A 29 -0.85 24.31 -24.28
N THR A 30 -2.07 24.20 -24.78
CA THR A 30 -3.22 24.92 -24.28
C THR A 30 -3.78 24.27 -23.01
N LYS A 31 -4.51 25.05 -22.22
CA LYS A 31 -5.21 24.53 -21.04
C LYS A 31 -6.22 23.43 -21.39
N ASP A 32 -6.82 23.49 -22.57
CA ASP A 32 -7.83 22.53 -23.02
C ASP A 32 -7.19 21.22 -23.46
N GLU A 33 -6.02 21.25 -24.11
CA GLU A 33 -5.23 20.04 -24.39
C GLU A 33 -4.78 19.34 -23.10
N LEU A 34 -4.35 20.12 -22.09
CA LEU A 34 -4.01 19.55 -20.78
C LEU A 34 -5.23 18.93 -20.09
N LYS A 35 -6.38 19.61 -20.10
CA LYS A 35 -7.63 19.06 -19.55
C LYS A 35 -8.07 17.78 -20.26
N ASN A 36 -7.99 17.74 -21.59
CA ASN A 36 -8.33 16.55 -22.37
C ASN A 36 -7.40 15.38 -22.05
N THR A 37 -6.10 15.65 -21.89
CA THR A 37 -5.12 14.63 -21.48
C THR A 37 -5.41 14.08 -20.08
N LEU A 38 -5.78 14.95 -19.14
CA LEU A 38 -6.06 14.56 -17.75
C LEU A 38 -7.43 13.92 -17.55
N LYS A 39 -8.36 14.02 -18.52
CA LYS A 39 -9.73 13.50 -18.41
C LYS A 39 -9.81 12.01 -18.08
N ASN A 40 -8.83 11.24 -18.55
CA ASN A 40 -8.77 9.79 -18.35
C ASN A 40 -7.86 9.39 -17.19
N TYR A 41 -7.26 10.36 -16.48
CA TYR A 41 -6.34 10.06 -15.41
C TYR A 41 -7.12 9.61 -14.16
N PRO A 42 -6.75 8.48 -13.53
CA PRO A 42 -7.42 8.02 -12.33
C PRO A 42 -7.39 9.07 -11.22
N THR A 43 -8.53 9.27 -10.57
CA THR A 43 -8.66 10.17 -9.44
C THR A 43 -8.40 9.45 -8.12
N LYS A 44 -8.24 10.22 -7.05
CA LYS A 44 -8.19 9.67 -5.69
C LYS A 44 -9.46 8.91 -5.31
N GLN A 45 -10.62 9.30 -5.86
CA GLN A 45 -11.87 8.59 -5.63
C GLN A 45 -11.89 7.24 -6.34
N ASP A 46 -11.34 7.15 -7.55
CA ASP A 46 -11.22 5.89 -8.29
C ASP A 46 -10.31 4.92 -7.53
N LEU A 47 -9.18 5.42 -7.02
CA LEU A 47 -8.29 4.62 -6.17
C LEU A 47 -9.00 4.14 -4.89
N LYS A 48 -9.78 5.02 -4.23
CA LYS A 48 -10.52 4.65 -3.02
C LYS A 48 -11.52 3.54 -3.30
N LYS A 49 -12.31 3.65 -4.37
CA LYS A 49 -13.27 2.62 -4.81
C LYS A 49 -12.57 1.31 -5.18
N ALA A 50 -11.44 1.37 -5.87
CA ALA A 50 -10.67 0.19 -6.22
C ALA A 50 -10.11 -0.54 -4.97
N LEU A 51 -9.86 0.18 -3.88
CA LEU A 51 -9.33 -0.36 -2.63
C LEU A 51 -10.42 -0.84 -1.65
N GLU A 52 -11.69 -0.43 -1.82
CA GLU A 52 -12.81 -0.85 -0.95
C GLU A 52 -12.95 -2.37 -0.71
N PRO A 53 -12.75 -3.27 -1.69
CA PRO A 53 -12.89 -4.71 -1.44
C PRO A 53 -11.69 -5.33 -0.72
N TYR A 54 -10.59 -4.60 -0.52
CA TYR A 54 -9.39 -5.15 0.08
C TYR A 54 -9.41 -4.99 1.60
N ALA A 55 -9.03 -6.06 2.30
CA ALA A 55 -8.86 -6.06 3.73
C ALA A 55 -7.82 -5.02 4.18
N THR A 56 -8.12 -4.35 5.27
CA THR A 56 -7.22 -3.40 5.90
C THR A 56 -6.19 -4.09 6.78
N LYS A 57 -5.16 -3.35 7.18
CA LYS A 57 -4.20 -3.83 8.19
C LYS A 57 -4.86 -4.10 9.55
N ALA A 58 -5.98 -3.44 9.87
CA ALA A 58 -6.71 -3.67 11.10
C ALA A 58 -7.39 -5.04 11.06
N ASP A 59 -8.09 -5.35 9.97
CA ASP A 59 -8.76 -6.63 9.74
C ASP A 59 -7.76 -7.80 9.89
N LEU A 60 -6.58 -7.68 9.29
CA LEU A 60 -5.52 -8.70 9.42
C LEU A 60 -5.00 -8.85 10.85
N LYS A 61 -4.96 -7.76 11.62
CA LYS A 61 -4.51 -7.79 13.02
C LYS A 61 -5.54 -8.47 13.91
N GLU A 62 -6.84 -8.25 13.67
CA GLU A 62 -7.93 -8.92 14.37
C GLU A 62 -7.87 -10.44 14.14
N VAL A 63 -7.82 -10.87 12.88
CA VAL A 63 -7.71 -12.30 12.54
C VAL A 63 -6.47 -12.93 13.18
N LYS A 64 -5.32 -12.23 13.18
CA LYS A 64 -4.11 -12.72 13.83
C LYS A 64 -4.28 -12.92 15.33
N ILE A 65 -4.97 -12.00 16.00
CA ILE A 65 -5.24 -12.09 17.44
C ILE A 65 -6.16 -13.28 17.71
N GLU A 66 -7.27 -13.40 16.99
CA GLU A 66 -8.20 -14.53 17.11
C GLU A 66 -7.51 -15.87 16.91
N MET A 67 -6.73 -16.00 15.83
CA MET A 67 -5.95 -17.22 15.56
C MET A 67 -4.99 -17.54 16.71
N LYS A 68 -4.32 -16.54 17.29
CA LYS A 68 -3.44 -16.75 18.42
C LYS A 68 -4.21 -17.32 19.62
N HIS A 69 -5.34 -16.72 19.97
CA HIS A 69 -6.17 -17.21 21.08
C HIS A 69 -6.68 -18.64 20.83
N MET A 70 -7.13 -18.94 19.62
CA MET A 70 -7.56 -20.30 19.26
C MET A 70 -6.43 -21.32 19.42
N VAL A 71 -5.20 -20.97 19.03
CA VAL A 71 -4.02 -21.82 19.18
C VAL A 71 -3.68 -22.00 20.66
N ASP A 72 -3.65 -20.91 21.43
CA ASP A 72 -3.37 -20.96 22.87
C ASP A 72 -4.39 -21.88 23.58
N ASP A 73 -5.69 -21.71 23.32
CA ASP A 73 -6.76 -22.55 23.88
C ASP A 73 -6.67 -24.03 23.45
N ALA A 74 -6.25 -24.29 22.21
CA ALA A 74 -6.07 -25.65 21.71
C ALA A 74 -4.88 -26.33 22.40
N VAL A 75 -3.77 -25.61 22.56
CA VAL A 75 -2.57 -26.10 23.25
C VAL A 75 -2.89 -26.39 24.71
N GLU A 76 -3.59 -25.51 25.41
CA GLU A 76 -3.98 -25.73 26.80
C GLU A 76 -4.84 -26.99 26.98
N ARG A 77 -5.83 -27.20 26.09
CA ARG A 77 -6.66 -28.41 26.10
C ARG A 77 -5.83 -29.68 25.90
N ILE A 78 -4.96 -29.69 24.90
CA ILE A 78 -4.07 -30.84 24.62
C ILE A 78 -3.17 -31.13 25.80
N VAL A 79 -2.56 -30.09 26.41
CA VAL A 79 -1.69 -30.25 27.59
C VAL A 79 -2.49 -30.84 28.76
N HIS A 80 -3.68 -30.33 29.02
CA HIS A 80 -4.54 -30.82 30.11
C HIS A 80 -4.93 -32.28 29.90
N GLU A 81 -5.34 -32.66 28.69
CA GLU A 81 -5.68 -34.05 28.35
C GLU A 81 -4.48 -34.98 28.48
N ASN A 82 -3.31 -34.57 27.98
CA ASN A 82 -2.08 -35.33 28.13
C ASN A 82 -1.69 -35.52 29.62
N GLN A 83 -1.84 -34.48 30.44
CA GLN A 83 -1.59 -34.59 31.89
C GLN A 83 -2.51 -35.59 32.58
N LYS A 84 -3.80 -35.66 32.18
CA LYS A 84 -4.75 -36.65 32.71
C LYS A 84 -4.33 -38.09 32.40
N MET A 85 -3.69 -38.33 31.25
CA MET A 85 -3.24 -39.67 30.86
C MET A 85 -1.87 -40.02 31.47
N ILE A 86 -0.93 -39.07 31.47
CA ILE A 86 0.45 -39.30 31.92
C ILE A 86 0.51 -39.55 33.42
N LYS A 87 -0.26 -38.80 34.24
CA LYS A 87 -0.21 -38.95 35.71
C LYS A 87 -0.52 -40.38 36.18
N PRO A 88 -1.65 -41.01 35.80
CA PRO A 88 -1.93 -42.39 36.19
C PRO A 88 -0.93 -43.41 35.65
N LEU A 89 -0.42 -43.20 34.43
CA LEU A 89 0.60 -44.08 33.85
C LEU A 89 1.91 -44.00 34.65
N HIS A 90 2.36 -42.79 34.99
CA HIS A 90 3.54 -42.58 35.83
C HIS A 90 3.39 -43.28 37.19
N GLU A 91 2.26 -43.08 37.87
CA GLU A 91 1.98 -43.75 39.14
C GLU A 91 1.98 -45.29 39.03
N ARG A 92 1.43 -45.84 37.95
CA ARG A 92 1.44 -47.30 37.70
C ARG A 92 2.86 -47.82 37.51
N VAL A 93 3.69 -47.12 36.73
CA VAL A 93 5.10 -47.49 36.50
C VAL A 93 5.86 -47.46 37.83
N THR A 94 5.74 -46.39 38.61
CA THR A 94 6.40 -46.29 39.93
C THR A 94 6.00 -47.43 40.86
N ARG A 95 4.71 -47.83 40.89
CA ARG A 95 4.27 -48.97 41.69
C ARG A 95 4.90 -50.29 41.23
N LEU A 96 4.99 -50.52 39.92
CA LEU A 96 5.59 -51.73 39.36
C LEU A 96 7.10 -51.82 39.64
N GLU A 97 7.82 -50.70 39.53
CA GLU A 97 9.25 -50.63 39.84
C GLU A 97 9.53 -50.99 41.32
N GLN A 98 8.71 -50.48 42.24
CA GLN A 98 8.82 -50.76 43.67
C GLN A 98 8.51 -52.23 44.02
N HIS A 99 7.56 -52.85 43.33
CA HIS A 99 7.21 -54.26 43.57
C HIS A 99 8.18 -55.23 42.89
N GLY A 100 8.73 -54.87 41.71
CA GLY A 100 9.75 -55.67 41.03
C GLY A 100 11.09 -55.73 41.76
N HIS A 101 11.42 -54.72 42.58
CA HIS A 101 12.61 -54.74 43.45
C HIS A 101 12.47 -55.62 44.70
N ARG A 102 11.27 -56.15 44.99
CA ARG A 102 10.98 -56.93 46.21
C ARG A 102 10.94 -58.45 45.98
N ILE A 103 11.22 -58.92 44.76
CA ILE A 103 11.14 -60.33 44.36
C ILE A 103 12.55 -60.85 44.02
#